data_AF-A0A2P5WB51-F1
#
_entry.id   AF-A0A2P5WB51-F1
#
_cell.length_a   1.000
_cell.length_b   1.000
_cell.length_c   1.000
_cell.angle_alpha   90.00
_cell.angle_beta   90.00
_cell.angle_gamma   90.00
#
_symmetry.space_group_name_H-M   'P 1'
#
loop_
_entity.id
_entity.type
_entity.pdbx_description
1 polymer ?
#
loop_
_entity_poly.entity_id
_entity_poly.type
_entity_poly.pdbx_seq_one_letter_code
_entity_poly.pdbx_strand_id
1 'polypeptide(L)'
;METGHLFVEDVRDAMVANCRMARSMNVEIYSQRLETFQVMEAIGCRPVYHLVNLNVEKFIDDVYTLERTLCVWENEFLVLPDLSTWEVPPTTFKLVPDRGLPRNPRGRPQSTRIRNEMDVREKSDGTRCGLCRLVGHNRNKCPQRNYHVRQSSRSGRN
;
A
#
# COMPACT_ATOMS: atom_id res chain seq x y z
N MET A 1 3.22 11.65 -33.70
CA MET A 1 3.22 10.89 -32.43
C MET A 1 4.06 11.65 -31.41
N GLU A 2 3.75 12.93 -31.15
CA GLU A 2 4.70 13.85 -30.46
C GLU A 2 4.03 14.74 -29.40
N THR A 3 2.72 14.99 -29.48
CA THR A 3 2.03 15.90 -28.55
C THR A 3 1.67 15.29 -27.19
N GLY A 4 1.42 13.98 -27.13
CA GLY A 4 1.08 13.30 -25.87
C GLY A 4 2.28 13.02 -24.96
N HIS A 5 3.49 12.91 -25.51
CA HIS A 5 4.69 12.58 -24.74
C HIS A 5 5.20 13.78 -23.93
N LEU A 6 5.19 14.97 -24.55
CA LEU A 6 5.59 16.22 -23.91
C LEU A 6 4.71 16.55 -22.69
N PHE A 7 3.38 16.34 -22.82
CA PHE A 7 2.45 16.55 -21.70
C PHE A 7 2.75 15.64 -20.50
N VAL A 8 3.12 14.38 -20.75
CA VAL A 8 3.44 13.42 -19.68
C VAL A 8 4.78 13.76 -19.01
N GLU A 9 5.74 14.33 -19.74
CA GLU A 9 7.01 14.81 -19.19
C GLU A 9 6.82 16.05 -18.33
N ASP A 10 6.05 17.03 -18.79
CA ASP A 10 5.76 18.26 -18.04
C ASP A 10 5.03 17.97 -16.71
N VAL A 11 4.00 17.09 -16.75
CA VAL A 11 3.28 16.67 -15.55
C VAL A 11 4.21 15.95 -14.58
N ARG A 12 5.10 15.09 -15.08
CA ARG A 12 6.05 14.34 -14.24
C ARG A 12 7.08 15.26 -13.60
N ASP A 13 7.58 16.25 -14.33
CA ASP A 13 8.53 17.23 -13.79
C ASP A 13 7.87 18.14 -12.74
N ALA A 14 6.62 18.56 -12.98
CA ALA A 14 5.82 19.30 -12.00
C ALA A 14 5.58 18.46 -10.73
N MET A 15 5.25 17.17 -10.86
CA MET A 15 5.09 16.25 -9.73
C MET A 15 6.39 16.06 -8.92
N VAL A 16 7.54 15.98 -9.59
CA VAL A 16 8.86 15.86 -8.94
C VAL A 16 9.22 17.14 -8.19
N ALA A 17 8.99 18.31 -8.80
CA ALA A 17 9.21 19.60 -8.15
C ALA A 17 8.30 19.76 -6.92
N ASN A 18 7.02 19.44 -7.05
CA ASN A 18 6.06 19.47 -5.95
C ASN A 18 6.46 18.50 -4.82
N CYS A 19 6.87 17.28 -5.15
CA CYS A 19 7.37 16.30 -4.18
C CYS A 19 8.63 16.79 -3.42
N ARG A 20 9.51 17.54 -4.08
CA ARG A 20 10.69 18.13 -3.42
C ARG A 20 10.29 19.23 -2.44
N MET A 21 9.38 20.12 -2.84
CA MET A 21 8.87 21.20 -1.98
C MET A 21 8.06 20.67 -0.80
N ALA A 22 7.21 19.67 -1.02
CA ALA A 22 6.44 19.03 0.06
C ALA A 22 7.33 18.35 1.12
N ARG A 23 8.53 17.91 0.74
CA ARG A 23 9.51 17.31 1.68
C ARG A 23 10.29 18.35 2.49
N SER A 24 10.31 19.62 2.08
CA SER A 24 10.97 20.71 2.81
C SER A 24 10.02 21.53 3.68
N MET A 25 8.71 21.27 3.60
CA MET A 25 7.65 22.04 4.25
C MET A 25 6.86 21.15 5.23
N ASN A 26 6.97 21.40 6.53
CA ASN A 26 6.17 20.72 7.55
C ASN A 26 5.04 21.64 8.03
N VAL A 27 3.79 21.25 7.83
CA VAL A 27 2.62 21.97 8.35
C VAL A 27 2.46 21.66 9.84
N GLU A 28 2.58 22.66 10.70
CA GLU A 28 2.47 22.47 12.15
C GLU A 28 1.08 22.82 12.68
N ILE A 29 0.47 23.90 12.17
CA ILE A 29 -0.78 24.44 12.70
C ILE A 29 -1.69 24.88 11.55
N TYR A 30 -2.95 24.46 11.58
CA TYR A 30 -4.01 25.00 10.72
C TYR A 30 -4.92 25.90 11.57
N SER A 31 -5.09 27.15 11.15
CA SER A 31 -5.97 28.12 11.81
C SER A 31 -7.32 28.17 11.11
N GLN A 32 -8.34 27.50 11.65
CA GLN A 32 -9.69 27.50 11.08
C GLN A 32 -10.32 28.91 11.01
N ARG A 33 -9.96 29.81 11.93
CA ARG A 33 -10.48 31.19 11.98
C ARG A 33 -9.97 32.06 10.83
N LEU A 34 -8.76 31.77 10.34
CA LEU A 34 -8.09 32.56 9.31
C LEU A 34 -7.93 31.81 7.99
N GLU A 35 -8.32 30.53 7.96
CA GLU A 35 -8.12 29.60 6.84
C GLU A 35 -6.66 29.51 6.36
N THR A 36 -5.69 29.74 7.26
CA THR A 36 -4.25 29.71 6.93
C THR A 36 -3.52 28.53 7.55
N PHE A 37 -2.51 28.04 6.82
CA PHE A 37 -1.57 27.03 7.29
C PHE A 37 -0.28 27.70 7.76
N GLN A 38 0.20 27.32 8.94
CA GLN A 38 1.53 27.67 9.43
C GLN A 38 2.49 26.54 9.07
N VAL A 39 3.51 26.88 8.29
CA VAL A 39 4.43 25.90 7.70
C VAL A 39 5.86 26.22 8.11
N MET A 40 6.62 25.21 8.54
CA MET A 40 8.06 25.28 8.74
C MET A 40 8.80 24.87 7.47
N GLU A 41 9.68 25.73 6.98
CA GLU A 41 10.57 25.45 5.86
C GLU A 41 11.98 25.13 6.36
N ALA A 42 12.52 23.95 6.01
CA ALA A 42 13.86 23.55 6.41
C ALA A 42 14.90 23.93 5.34
N ILE A 43 15.45 25.15 5.44
CA ILE A 43 16.56 25.60 4.59
C ILE A 43 17.90 25.23 5.26
N GLY A 44 18.33 23.97 5.06
CA GLY A 44 19.60 23.44 5.60
C GLY A 44 19.52 22.94 7.06
N CYS A 45 20.69 22.73 7.71
CA CYS A 45 20.80 22.15 9.07
C CYS A 45 20.32 23.07 10.21
N ARG A 46 19.53 24.11 9.93
CA ARG A 46 18.88 24.95 10.94
C ARG A 46 17.41 25.17 10.57
N PRO A 47 16.45 24.79 11.42
CA PRO A 47 15.06 25.20 11.22
C PRO A 47 14.98 26.71 11.46
N VAL A 48 14.67 27.46 10.42
CA VAL A 48 14.35 28.88 10.52
C VAL A 48 12.83 29.00 10.45
N TYR A 49 12.22 29.55 11.50
CA TYR A 49 10.77 29.74 11.58
C TYR A 49 10.36 30.92 10.70
N HIS A 50 10.00 30.64 9.45
CA HIS A 50 9.38 31.62 8.57
C HIS A 50 7.86 31.39 8.53
N LEU A 51 7.09 32.34 9.06
CA LEU A 51 5.64 32.35 8.92
C LEU A 51 5.29 32.79 7.49
N VAL A 52 5.29 31.85 6.56
CA VAL A 52 4.89 32.11 5.18
C VAL A 52 3.40 31.87 5.06
N ASN A 53 2.62 32.94 4.82
CA ASN A 53 1.21 32.83 4.44
C ASN A 53 1.13 32.28 3.01
N LEU A 54 1.06 30.96 2.89
CA LEU A 54 0.94 30.27 1.61
C LEU A 54 -0.52 30.26 1.17
N ASN A 55 -0.79 30.76 -0.04
CA ASN A 55 -2.07 30.49 -0.69
C ASN A 55 -2.03 29.07 -1.28
N VAL A 56 -2.82 28.16 -0.71
CA VAL A 56 -2.92 26.75 -1.12
C VAL A 56 -3.46 26.61 -2.54
N GLU A 57 -4.27 27.55 -3.01
CA GLU A 57 -4.85 27.54 -4.36
C GLU A 57 -3.78 27.53 -5.46
N LYS A 58 -2.59 28.10 -5.20
CA LYS A 58 -1.48 28.09 -6.16
C LYS A 58 -0.83 26.72 -6.35
N PHE A 59 -1.08 25.78 -5.44
CA PHE A 59 -0.51 24.42 -5.47
C PHE A 59 -1.53 23.38 -5.95
N ILE A 60 -2.80 23.77 -6.13
CA ILE A 60 -3.82 22.92 -6.71
C ILE A 60 -3.68 23.03 -8.22
N ASP A 61 -3.29 21.93 -8.85
CA ASP A 61 -3.24 21.85 -10.31
C ASP A 61 -4.63 22.10 -10.89
N ASP A 62 -4.69 22.81 -12.02
CA ASP A 62 -5.94 23.24 -12.61
C ASP A 62 -6.86 22.06 -13.00
N VAL A 63 -6.32 20.86 -13.21
CA VAL A 63 -7.04 19.58 -13.41
C VAL A 63 -7.99 19.28 -12.27
N TYR A 64 -7.69 19.69 -11.04
CA TYR A 64 -8.54 19.48 -9.88
C TYR A 64 -9.54 20.62 -9.64
N THR A 65 -9.60 21.62 -10.51
CA THR A 65 -10.64 22.65 -10.42
C THR A 65 -12.01 22.08 -10.77
N LEU A 66 -13.05 22.65 -10.15
CA LEU A 66 -14.43 22.27 -10.44
C LEU A 66 -14.77 22.51 -11.92
N GLU A 67 -14.26 23.60 -12.50
CA GLU A 67 -14.45 23.93 -13.92
C GLU A 67 -13.89 22.84 -14.84
N ARG A 68 -12.62 22.42 -14.65
CA ARG A 68 -12.05 21.33 -15.45
C ARG A 68 -12.73 20.00 -15.21
N THR A 69 -13.12 19.72 -13.97
CA THR A 69 -13.90 18.52 -13.65
C THR A 69 -15.21 18.53 -14.44
N LEU A 70 -15.98 19.63 -14.41
CA LEU A 70 -17.21 19.76 -15.17
C LEU A 70 -16.97 19.54 -16.67
N CYS A 71 -15.94 20.14 -17.28
CA CYS A 71 -15.62 19.91 -18.69
C CYS A 71 -15.27 18.44 -19.02
N VAL A 72 -14.64 17.70 -18.09
CA VAL A 72 -14.38 16.26 -18.28
C VAL A 72 -15.68 15.46 -18.29
N TRP A 73 -16.61 15.81 -17.38
CA TRP A 73 -17.88 15.13 -17.21
C TRP A 73 -19.03 15.67 -18.09
N GLU A 74 -18.81 16.78 -18.80
CA GLU A 74 -19.74 17.38 -19.76
C GLU A 74 -19.82 16.55 -21.05
N ASN A 75 -18.83 15.69 -21.31
CA ASN A 75 -18.88 14.79 -22.46
C ASN A 75 -20.08 13.83 -22.34
N GLU A 76 -20.88 13.77 -23.41
CA GLU A 76 -21.93 12.76 -23.54
C GLU A 76 -21.28 11.37 -23.51
N PHE A 77 -21.44 10.66 -22.39
CA PHE A 77 -21.11 9.25 -22.35
C PHE A 77 -21.94 8.55 -23.41
N LEU A 78 -21.27 7.80 -24.31
CA LEU A 78 -21.99 6.91 -25.21
C LEU A 78 -22.91 6.04 -24.36
N VAL A 79 -24.19 6.00 -24.73
CA VAL A 79 -25.16 5.09 -24.12
C VAL A 79 -24.54 3.71 -24.18
N LEU A 80 -24.40 3.06 -23.02
CA LEU A 80 -23.91 1.70 -22.95
C LEU A 80 -24.76 0.86 -23.93
N PRO A 81 -24.14 0.16 -24.90
CA PRO A 81 -24.87 -0.71 -25.81
C PRO A 81 -25.72 -1.69 -25.00
N ASP A 82 -26.86 -2.09 -25.53
CA ASP A 82 -27.70 -3.07 -24.86
C ASP A 82 -26.87 -4.32 -24.51
N LEU A 83 -27.12 -4.91 -23.34
CA LEU A 83 -26.31 -6.02 -22.82
C LEU A 83 -26.31 -7.22 -23.79
N SER A 84 -27.36 -7.35 -24.62
CA SER A 84 -27.45 -8.37 -25.68
C SER A 84 -26.46 -8.18 -26.84
N THR A 85 -25.94 -6.96 -27.02
CA THR A 85 -24.95 -6.63 -28.07
C THR A 85 -23.51 -6.77 -27.59
N TRP A 86 -23.31 -7.05 -26.30
CA TRP A 86 -21.97 -7.21 -25.75
C TRP A 86 -21.43 -8.56 -26.22
N GLU A 87 -20.24 -8.56 -26.82
CA GLU A 87 -19.54 -9.81 -27.09
C GLU A 87 -19.22 -10.48 -25.76
N VAL A 88 -19.95 -11.56 -25.44
CA VAL A 88 -19.63 -12.42 -24.31
C VAL A 88 -18.33 -13.12 -24.67
N PRO A 89 -17.23 -12.89 -23.93
CA PRO A 89 -16.00 -13.62 -24.19
C PRO A 89 -16.29 -15.11 -24.11
N PRO A 90 -15.73 -15.94 -25.01
CA PRO A 90 -15.92 -17.39 -24.96
C PRO A 90 -15.69 -17.88 -23.53
N THR A 91 -16.63 -18.68 -23.00
CA THR A 91 -16.58 -19.20 -21.62
C THR A 91 -15.24 -19.91 -21.31
N THR A 92 -14.55 -20.35 -22.36
CA THR A 92 -13.21 -20.91 -22.36
C THR A 92 -12.14 -19.87 -22.70
N PHE A 93 -11.97 -18.81 -21.90
CA PHE A 93 -10.69 -18.11 -21.90
C PHE A 93 -9.74 -18.86 -20.94
N LYS A 94 -8.60 -19.31 -21.46
CA LYS A 94 -7.54 -19.85 -20.62
C LYS A 94 -6.79 -18.67 -20.01
N LEU A 95 -6.99 -18.43 -18.72
CA LEU A 95 -6.08 -17.58 -17.97
C LEU A 95 -4.69 -18.23 -17.99
N VAL A 96 -3.80 -17.72 -18.83
CA VAL A 96 -2.40 -18.14 -18.88
C VAL A 96 -1.64 -17.23 -17.91
N PRO A 97 -1.11 -17.76 -16.80
CA PRO A 97 -0.22 -16.98 -15.95
C PRO A 97 0.98 -16.53 -16.77
N ASP A 98 1.31 -15.24 -16.72
CA ASP A 98 2.52 -14.75 -17.36
C ASP A 98 3.75 -15.41 -16.71
N ARG A 99 4.52 -16.13 -17.53
CA ARG A 99 5.72 -16.87 -17.12
C ARG A 99 6.86 -15.94 -16.68
N GLY A 100 6.81 -14.65 -17.05
CA GLY A 100 7.76 -13.62 -16.62
C GLY A 100 7.37 -12.90 -15.32
N LEU A 101 6.13 -13.09 -14.84
CA LEU A 101 5.64 -12.53 -13.57
C LEU A 101 5.55 -13.50 -12.37
N PRO A 102 6.19 -14.70 -12.34
CA PRO A 102 6.13 -15.52 -11.14
C PRO A 102 6.79 -14.76 -9.99
N ARG A 103 5.97 -14.36 -9.02
CA ARG A 103 6.41 -13.99 -7.68
C ARG A 103 7.00 -15.24 -7.03
N ASN A 104 8.29 -15.54 -7.21
CA ASN A 104 9.05 -16.42 -6.32
C ASN A 104 10.55 -16.45 -6.66
N PRO A 105 11.44 -16.07 -5.75
CA PRO A 105 12.27 -17.06 -5.08
C PRO A 105 11.39 -17.77 -4.03
N ARG A 106 11.49 -19.09 -3.94
CA ARG A 106 10.69 -19.91 -3.02
C ARG A 106 10.64 -19.31 -1.61
N GLY A 107 9.44 -19.15 -1.06
CA GLY A 107 9.23 -18.82 0.35
C GLY A 107 8.35 -17.59 0.57
N ARG A 108 8.04 -17.33 1.85
CA ARG A 108 7.34 -16.11 2.25
C ARG A 108 8.28 -14.93 1.97
N PRO A 109 7.80 -13.84 1.32
CA PRO A 109 8.57 -12.61 1.20
C PRO A 109 9.12 -12.22 2.58
N GLN A 110 10.44 -11.94 2.64
CA GLN A 110 11.06 -11.43 3.85
C GLN A 110 10.28 -10.18 4.26
N SER A 111 9.75 -10.17 5.47
CA SER A 111 9.04 -9.00 5.97
C SER A 111 10.05 -7.87 6.11
N THR A 112 9.86 -6.79 5.36
CA THR A 112 10.61 -5.54 5.52
C THR A 112 10.13 -4.72 6.72
N ARG A 113 9.14 -5.24 7.46
CA ARG A 113 8.53 -4.55 8.58
C ARG A 113 9.50 -4.52 9.76
N ILE A 114 9.93 -3.32 10.13
CA ILE A 114 10.68 -3.08 11.36
C ILE A 114 9.78 -3.48 12.54
N ARG A 115 10.31 -4.30 13.45
CA ARG A 115 9.57 -4.71 14.66
C ARG A 115 9.48 -3.52 15.60
N ASN A 116 8.28 -3.21 16.07
CA ASN A 116 8.04 -2.20 17.10
C ASN A 116 7.74 -2.87 18.44
N GLU A 117 7.59 -2.09 19.51
CA GLU A 117 7.37 -2.58 20.87
C GLU A 117 6.10 -3.45 21.00
N MET A 118 5.07 -3.16 20.20
CA MET A 118 3.84 -3.97 20.10
C MET A 118 4.09 -5.42 19.64
N ASP A 119 5.20 -5.69 18.93
CA ASP A 119 5.57 -7.03 18.45
C ASP A 119 6.44 -7.81 19.43
N VAL A 120 6.94 -7.14 20.47
CA VAL A 120 7.78 -7.74 21.50
C VAL A 120 6.85 -8.42 22.49
N ARG A 121 6.68 -9.74 22.34
CA ARG A 121 6.00 -10.54 23.36
C ARG A 121 6.93 -10.71 24.57
N GLU A 122 6.38 -10.57 25.77
CA GLU A 122 7.08 -10.90 27.00
C GLU A 122 7.65 -12.32 26.93
N LYS A 123 8.87 -12.50 27.45
CA LYS A 123 9.54 -13.79 27.49
C LYS A 123 8.80 -14.70 28.48
N SER A 124 7.77 -15.39 27.99
CA SER A 124 7.07 -16.41 28.79
C SER A 124 8.03 -17.53 29.16
N ASP A 125 7.80 -18.12 30.35
CA ASP A 125 8.58 -19.11 31.13
C ASP A 125 8.94 -20.45 30.42
N GLY A 126 9.44 -20.37 29.19
CA GLY A 126 9.73 -21.52 28.34
C GLY A 126 8.52 -21.94 27.52
N THR A 127 8.77 -22.23 26.24
CA THR A 127 7.72 -22.75 25.36
C THR A 127 7.21 -24.09 25.89
N ARG A 128 5.88 -24.20 26.07
CA ARG A 128 5.22 -25.47 26.36
C ARG A 128 5.24 -26.36 25.12
N CYS A 129 5.41 -27.65 25.30
CA CYS A 129 5.32 -28.61 24.21
C CYS A 129 3.93 -28.54 23.55
N GLY A 130 3.87 -28.35 22.23
CA GLY A 130 2.59 -28.31 21.50
C GLY A 130 1.79 -29.61 21.49
N LEU A 131 2.35 -30.73 21.98
CA LEU A 131 1.64 -32.01 22.10
C LEU A 131 1.16 -32.27 23.52
N CYS A 132 2.07 -32.33 24.50
CA CYS A 132 1.73 -32.67 25.89
C CYS A 132 1.57 -31.46 26.82
N ARG A 133 1.77 -30.23 26.32
CA ARG A 133 1.67 -28.96 27.07
C ARG A 133 2.63 -28.80 28.26
N LEU A 134 3.55 -29.74 28.46
CA LEU A 134 4.60 -29.66 29.48
C LEU A 134 5.73 -28.71 29.07
N VAL A 135 6.31 -28.01 30.05
CA VAL A 135 7.46 -27.13 29.87
C VAL A 135 8.74 -27.96 29.75
N GLY A 136 9.78 -27.44 29.10
CA GLY A 136 11.12 -28.05 29.06
C GLY A 136 11.47 -28.78 27.75
N HIS A 137 10.51 -28.97 26.84
CA HIS A 137 10.80 -29.52 25.51
C HIS A 137 9.83 -29.01 24.45
N ASN A 138 10.27 -29.01 23.19
CA ASN A 138 9.43 -28.67 22.04
C ASN A 138 8.69 -29.91 21.50
N ARG A 139 7.73 -29.70 20.60
CA ARG A 139 6.97 -30.79 19.93
C ARG A 139 7.86 -31.87 19.31
N ASN A 140 9.04 -31.52 18.81
CA ASN A 140 9.96 -32.45 18.13
C ASN A 140 10.68 -33.38 19.10
N LYS A 141 10.98 -32.92 20.31
CA LYS A 141 11.61 -33.70 21.39
C LYS A 141 10.59 -34.31 22.37
N CYS A 142 9.30 -34.34 21.99
CA CYS A 142 8.26 -34.84 22.89
C CYS A 142 8.26 -36.36 22.96
N PRO A 143 8.31 -36.96 24.17
CA PRO A 143 8.19 -38.41 24.33
C PRO A 143 6.88 -38.98 23.75
N GLN A 144 5.81 -38.19 23.75
CA GLN A 144 4.49 -38.55 23.23
C GLN A 144 4.36 -38.38 21.71
N ARG A 145 5.40 -37.96 21.01
CA ARG A 145 5.38 -37.73 19.55
C ARG A 145 5.04 -39.00 18.77
N ASN A 146 5.57 -40.15 19.18
CA ASN A 146 5.37 -41.43 18.48
C ASN A 146 3.96 -42.02 18.69
N TYR A 147 3.29 -41.69 19.80
CA TYR A 147 1.91 -42.11 20.06
C TYR A 147 0.91 -41.38 19.15
N HIS A 148 1.06 -40.06 19.00
CA HIS A 148 0.17 -39.29 18.12
C HIS A 148 0.41 -39.58 16.63
N VAL A 149 1.66 -39.76 16.19
CA VAL A 149 1.95 -40.10 14.77
C VAL A 149 1.30 -41.43 14.38
N ARG A 150 1.33 -42.45 15.26
CA ARG A 150 0.65 -43.73 15.02
C ARG A 150 -0.89 -43.63 14.96
N GLN A 151 -1.49 -42.70 15.70
CA GLN A 151 -2.93 -42.45 15.63
C GLN A 151 -3.32 -41.74 14.32
N SER A 152 -2.52 -40.77 13.86
CA SER A 152 -2.76 -40.08 12.59
C SER A 152 -2.69 -41.02 11.37
N SER A 153 -1.82 -42.03 11.42
CA SER A 153 -1.72 -43.05 10.35
C SER A 153 -2.89 -44.02 10.29
N ARG A 154 -3.70 -44.14 11.35
CA ARG A 154 -4.86 -45.05 11.42
C ARG A 154 -6.19 -44.40 11.05
N SER A 155 -6.24 -43.07 10.96
CA SER A 155 -7.48 -42.32 10.69
C SER A 155 -7.77 -42.10 9.19
N GLY A 156 -6.95 -42.65 8.29
CA GLY A 156 -7.14 -42.52 6.84
C GLY A 156 -7.68 -43.80 6.22
N ARG A 157 -8.89 -44.22 6.62
CA ARG A 157 -9.77 -45.19 5.93
C ARG A 157 -11.11 -45.22 6.65
N ASN A 158 -12.03 -44.40 6.18
CA ASN A 158 -13.46 -44.65 6.01
C ASN A 158 -14.07 -43.45 5.30
#